data_AF-A0AAJ2Z0U9-F1
#
_entry.id   AF-A0AAJ2Z0U9-F1
#
_cell.length_a   1.000
_cell.length_b   1.000
_cell.length_c   1.000
_cell.angle_alpha   90.00
_cell.angle_beta   90.00
_cell.angle_gamma   90.00
#
_symmetry.space_group_name_H-M   'P 1'
#
loop_
_entity.id
_entity.type
_entity.pdbx_description
1 polymer ?
#
loop_
_entity_poly.entity_id
_entity_poly.type
_entity_poly.pdbx_seq_one_letter_code
_entity_poly.pdbx_strand_id
1 'polypeptide(L)'
;MNLGQNKLVIQNIPYSEKGLKSLERISPANRQVILDRNTVYIVNEQSGKQYKVYVGETNNIQKRTLQHLKDKDDVLQQIKDGYLYVIGDSECSYARFTDRFFSAL
;
A
#
# COMPACT_ATOMS: atom_id res chain seq x y z
N MET A 1 10.69 4.72 -30.29
CA MET A 1 10.35 5.15 -28.91
C MET A 1 10.06 3.90 -28.11
N ASN A 2 10.87 3.61 -27.09
CA ASN A 2 10.66 2.45 -26.23
C ASN A 2 9.56 2.84 -25.24
N LEU A 3 8.36 2.28 -25.37
CA LEU A 3 7.32 2.42 -24.36
C LEU A 3 7.84 1.68 -23.13
N GLY A 4 8.45 2.42 -22.19
CA GLY A 4 8.93 1.87 -20.93
C GLY A 4 7.78 1.08 -20.31
N GLN A 5 7.97 -0.22 -20.12
CA GLN A 5 6.92 -1.14 -19.70
C GLN A 5 6.19 -0.58 -18.47
N ASN A 6 4.87 -0.43 -18.58
CA ASN A 6 4.01 -0.04 -17.47
C ASN A 6 4.17 -1.08 -16.34
N LYS A 7 4.80 -0.66 -15.24
CA LYS A 7 5.21 -1.53 -14.15
C LYS A 7 4.29 -1.30 -12.96
N LEU A 8 3.31 -2.18 -12.83
CA LEU A 8 2.53 -2.36 -11.61
C LEU A 8 3.32 -3.24 -10.63
N VAL A 9 3.50 -2.76 -9.41
CA VAL A 9 4.16 -3.50 -8.33
C VAL A 9 3.20 -3.57 -7.14
N ILE A 10 2.91 -4.80 -6.72
CA ILE A 10 2.11 -5.08 -5.52
C ILE A 10 3.02 -5.76 -4.51
N GLN A 11 3.06 -5.25 -3.29
CA GLN A 11 3.72 -5.90 -2.15
C GLN A 11 2.68 -6.24 -1.10
N ASN A 12 2.73 -7.46 -0.57
CA ASN A 12 1.87 -7.90 0.52
C ASN A 12 2.75 -8.20 1.73
N ILE A 13 2.52 -7.48 2.82
CA ILE A 13 3.29 -7.60 4.06
C ILE A 13 2.35 -7.62 5.26
N PRO A 14 2.75 -8.22 6.40
CA PRO A 14 1.98 -8.08 7.63
C PRO A 14 1.80 -6.60 8.02
N TYR A 15 0.61 -6.20 8.44
CA TYR A 15 0.34 -4.86 8.95
C TYR A 15 0.96 -4.70 10.36
N SER A 16 2.25 -4.41 10.39
CA SER A 16 3.04 -4.26 11.62
C SER A 16 4.33 -3.49 11.34
N GLU A 17 4.97 -2.97 12.39
CA GLU A 17 6.29 -2.33 12.24
C GLU A 17 7.35 -3.30 11.68
N LYS A 18 7.28 -4.58 12.06
CA LYS A 18 8.17 -5.63 11.55
C LYS A 18 7.91 -5.90 10.07
N GLY A 19 6.64 -5.94 9.66
CA GLY A 19 6.25 -6.08 8.26
C GLY A 19 6.77 -4.93 7.40
N LEU A 20 6.68 -3.69 7.88
CA LEU A 20 7.20 -2.52 7.17
C LEU A 20 8.70 -2.60 6.88
N LYS A 21 9.49 -3.17 7.79
CA LYS A 21 10.93 -3.38 7.57
C LYS A 21 11.23 -4.34 6.41
N SER A 22 10.26 -5.15 5.98
CA SER A 22 10.44 -6.01 4.81
C SER A 22 10.41 -5.24 3.48
N LEU A 23 9.78 -4.04 3.44
CA LEU A 23 9.79 -3.17 2.26
C LEU A 23 11.18 -2.65 1.92
N GLU A 24 12.12 -2.64 2.87
CA GLU A 24 13.50 -2.24 2.61
C GLU A 24 14.29 -3.28 1.80
N ARG A 25 13.79 -4.52 1.75
CA ARG A 25 14.44 -5.67 1.11
C ARG A 25 13.95 -5.94 -0.31
N ILE A 26 12.99 -5.17 -0.81
CA ILE A 26 12.50 -5.31 -2.19
C ILE A 26 13.56 -4.81 -3.17
N SER A 27 13.53 -5.31 -4.41
CA SER A 27 14.50 -4.93 -5.42
C SER A 27 14.52 -3.41 -5.64
N PRO A 28 15.68 -2.78 -5.95
CA PRO A 28 15.76 -1.34 -6.16
C PRO A 28 14.75 -0.80 -7.18
N ALA A 29 14.51 -1.55 -8.26
CA ALA A 29 13.54 -1.19 -9.28
C ALA A 29 12.08 -1.27 -8.82
N ASN A 30 11.75 -2.07 -7.79
CA ASN A 30 10.42 -2.10 -7.18
C ASN A 30 10.28 -1.02 -6.11
N ARG A 31 11.37 -0.78 -5.37
CA ARG A 31 11.47 0.28 -4.37
C ARG A 31 11.16 1.65 -4.95
N GLN A 32 11.72 1.98 -6.11
CA GLN A 32 11.45 3.24 -6.80
C GLN A 32 9.97 3.44 -7.16
N VAL A 33 9.23 2.36 -7.39
CA VAL A 33 7.81 2.43 -7.75
C VAL A 33 6.92 2.57 -6.50
N ILE A 34 7.33 2.01 -5.36
CA ILE A 34 6.50 1.91 -4.15
C ILE A 34 6.87 2.94 -3.08
N LEU A 35 8.16 3.22 -2.88
CA LEU A 35 8.60 4.10 -1.78
C LEU A 35 8.83 5.56 -2.21
N ASP A 36 9.11 5.80 -3.50
CA ASP A 36 9.50 7.12 -3.99
C ASP A 36 8.37 7.85 -4.74
N ARG A 37 7.15 7.31 -4.71
CA ARG A 37 5.99 7.78 -5.49
C ARG A 37 4.70 7.70 -4.70
N ASN A 38 3.63 8.28 -5.26
CA ASN A 38 2.27 8.06 -4.78
C ASN A 38 1.91 6.57 -4.92
N THR A 39 1.37 6.02 -3.85
CA THR A 39 0.91 4.64 -3.76
C THR A 39 -0.49 4.61 -3.19
N VAL A 40 -1.26 3.62 -3.63
CA VAL A 40 -2.43 3.17 -2.87
C VAL A 40 -2.02 2.02 -2.01
N TYR A 41 -2.61 1.97 -0.83
CA TYR A 41 -2.45 0.88 0.08
C TYR A 41 -3.79 0.37 0.58
N ILE A 42 -3.85 -0.92 0.83
CA ILE A 42 -5.00 -1.59 1.40
C ILE A 42 -4.55 -2.22 2.71
N VAL A 43 -5.18 -1.85 3.82
CA VAL A 43 -5.07 -2.61 5.06
C VAL A 43 -6.29 -3.51 5.16
N ASN A 44 -6.09 -4.80 5.35
CA ASN A 44 -7.19 -5.73 5.55
C ASN A 44 -6.98 -6.65 6.75
N GLU A 45 -8.09 -7.11 7.31
CA GLU A 45 -8.14 -8.17 8.32
C GLU A 45 -9.33 -9.06 7.97
N GLN A 46 -9.11 -10.38 7.96
CA GLN A 46 -10.19 -11.35 7.84
C GLN A 46 -10.40 -12.05 9.18
N SER A 47 -11.63 -11.98 9.71
CA SER A 47 -12.04 -12.72 10.90
C SER A 47 -13.26 -13.57 10.56
N GLY A 48 -13.05 -14.89 10.41
CA GLY A 48 -14.09 -15.80 9.93
C GLY A 48 -14.60 -15.40 8.54
N LYS A 49 -15.88 -15.03 8.44
CA LYS A 49 -16.55 -14.56 7.20
C LYS A 49 -16.58 -13.03 7.06
N GLN A 50 -16.05 -12.29 8.03
CA GLN A 50 -16.06 -10.82 8.02
C GLN A 50 -14.72 -10.29 7.51
N TYR A 51 -14.81 -9.23 6.71
CA TYR A 51 -13.66 -8.52 6.17
C TYR A 51 -13.68 -7.07 6.65
N LYS A 52 -12.58 -6.63 7.26
CA LYS A 52 -12.30 -5.20 7.45
C LYS A 52 -11.34 -4.79 6.35
N VAL A 53 -11.68 -3.75 5.60
CA VAL A 53 -10.86 -3.23 4.51
C VAL A 53 -10.78 -1.72 4.64
N TYR A 54 -9.57 -1.19 4.62
CA TYR A 54 -9.29 0.23 4.53
C TYR A 54 -8.42 0.47 3.30
N VAL A 55 -8.78 1.46 2.50
CA VAL A 55 -8.02 1.88 1.32
C VAL A 55 -7.57 3.33 1.53
N GLY A 56 -6.31 3.62 1.25
CA GLY A 56 -5.78 4.96 1.34
C GLY A 56 -4.72 5.24 0.29
N GLU A 57 -4.44 6.52 0.09
CA GLU A 57 -3.35 7.02 -0.75
C GLU A 57 -2.25 7.64 0.12
N THR A 58 -1.00 7.51 -0.31
CA THR A 58 0.13 8.17 0.34
C THR A 58 1.34 8.27 -0.59
N ASN A 59 2.13 9.32 -0.42
CA ASN A 59 3.45 9.46 -1.06
C ASN A 59 4.58 8.85 -0.21
N ASN A 60 4.27 8.38 1.00
CA ASN A 60 5.22 7.74 1.89
C ASN A 60 4.50 6.67 2.72
N ILE A 61 4.51 5.44 2.22
CA ILE A 61 3.81 4.33 2.84
C ILE A 61 4.36 3.96 4.22
N GLN A 62 5.68 4.07 4.42
CA GLN A 62 6.31 3.77 5.70
C GLN A 62 5.84 4.75 6.78
N LYS A 63 5.90 6.07 6.52
CA LYS A 63 5.47 7.10 7.46
C LYS A 63 3.97 7.00 7.75
N ARG A 64 3.14 6.82 6.72
CA ARG A 64 1.69 6.73 6.87
C ARG A 64 1.27 5.50 7.69
N THR A 65 1.87 4.35 7.41
CA THR A 65 1.59 3.12 8.16
C THR A 65 2.07 3.23 9.60
N LEU A 66 3.26 3.80 9.85
CA LEU A 66 3.74 4.04 11.22
C LEU A 66 2.85 5.00 12.00
N GLN A 67 2.26 6.00 11.34
CA GLN A 67 1.29 6.89 11.98
C GLN A 67 0.05 6.09 12.43
N HIS A 68 -0.55 5.31 11.53
CA HIS A 68 -1.69 4.45 11.86
C HIS A 68 -1.37 3.45 12.98
N LEU A 69 -0.15 2.89 13.02
CA LEU A 69 0.28 1.95 14.05
C LEU A 69 0.56 2.59 15.42
N LYS A 70 0.82 3.91 15.48
CA LYS A 70 1.17 4.62 16.72
C LYS A 70 0.03 5.43 17.33
N ASP A 71 -0.88 5.91 16.49
CA ASP A 71 -2.06 6.64 16.93
C ASP A 71 -3.06 5.66 17.54
N LYS A 72 -3.28 5.76 18.86
CA LYS A 72 -4.15 4.84 19.62
C LYS A 72 -5.63 5.00 19.30
N ASP A 73 -6.02 6.17 18.81
CA ASP A 73 -7.40 6.49 18.47
C ASP A 73 -7.71 6.20 17.00
N ASP A 74 -6.70 5.75 16.24
CA ASP A 74 -6.86 5.36 14.85
C ASP A 74 -7.72 4.10 14.72
N VAL A 75 -8.70 4.15 13.82
CA VAL A 75 -9.58 3.03 13.47
C VAL A 75 -8.79 1.76 13.10
N LEU A 76 -7.61 1.91 12.49
CA LEU A 76 -6.76 0.79 12.10
C LEU A 76 -6.02 0.13 13.27
N GLN A 77 -6.07 0.68 14.49
CA GLN A 77 -5.57 0.01 15.70
C GLN A 77 -6.36 -1.26 16.05
N GLN A 78 -7.59 -1.38 15.53
CA GLN A 78 -8.43 -2.55 15.73
C GLN A 78 -7.97 -3.75 14.91
N ILE A 79 -7.06 -3.56 13.96
CA ILE A 79 -6.49 -4.61 13.13
C ILE A 79 -5.31 -5.23 13.88
N LYS A 80 -5.39 -6.53 14.19
CA LYS A 80 -4.36 -7.26 14.95
C LYS A 80 -3.56 -8.20 14.07
N ASP A 81 -4.24 -8.97 13.23
CA ASP A 81 -3.65 -9.97 12.33
C ASP A 81 -3.92 -9.62 10.87
N GLY A 82 -3.73 -8.34 10.53
CA GLY A 82 -3.98 -7.82 9.20
C GLY A 82 -2.77 -7.83 8.26
N TYR A 83 -3.05 -7.61 6.99
CA TYR A 83 -2.06 -7.40 5.95
C TYR A 83 -2.16 -6.00 5.37
N LEU A 84 -1.03 -5.52 4.88
CA LEU A 84 -0.86 -4.28 4.14
C LEU A 84 -0.45 -4.64 2.72
N TYR A 85 -1.32 -4.34 1.77
CA TYR A 85 -1.01 -4.34 0.35
C TYR A 85 -0.55 -2.95 -0.04
N VAL A 86 0.62 -2.85 -0.64
CA VAL A 86 1.14 -1.58 -1.20
C VAL A 86 1.20 -1.72 -2.71
N ILE A 87 0.53 -0.80 -3.39
CA ILE A 87 0.30 -0.86 -4.82
C ILE A 87 0.91 0.40 -5.43
N GLY A 88 1.98 0.22 -6.19
CA GLY A 88 2.66 1.27 -6.94
C GLY A 88 2.57 1.03 -8.44
N ASP A 89 2.42 2.11 -9.19
CA ASP A 89 2.40 2.11 -10.66
C ASP A 89 3.39 3.16 -11.18
N SER A 90 4.30 2.75 -12.06
CA SER A 90 5.33 3.61 -12.67
C SER A 90 4.78 4.78 -13.49
N GLU A 91 3.53 4.75 -13.94
CA GLU A 91 2.87 5.83 -14.69
C GLU A 91 1.72 6.51 -13.91
N CYS A 92 1.53 6.17 -12.64
CA CYS A 92 0.52 6.81 -11.81
C CYS A 92 0.82 8.31 -11.65
N SER A 93 0.04 9.13 -12.35
CA SER A 93 -0.24 10.51 -11.96
C SER A 93 -1.50 10.54 -11.09
N TYR A 94 -1.59 11.50 -10.17
CA TYR A 94 -2.70 11.65 -9.21
C TYR A 94 -4.09 11.58 -9.89
N ALA A 95 -4.20 12.12 -11.12
CA ALA A 95 -5.44 12.13 -11.91
C ALA A 95 -5.82 10.78 -12.55
N ARG A 96 -4.90 9.81 -12.66
CA ARG A 96 -5.16 8.52 -13.34
C ARG A 96 -5.42 7.36 -12.37
N PHE A 97 -5.15 7.55 -11.08
CA PHE A 97 -5.22 6.44 -10.13
C PHE A 97 -6.66 6.15 -9.69
N THR A 98 -7.45 7.19 -9.42
CA THR A 98 -8.89 7.06 -9.16
C THR A 98 -9.61 6.43 -10.36
N ASP A 99 -9.26 6.86 -11.57
CA ASP A 99 -9.91 6.36 -12.78
C ASP A 99 -9.59 4.90 -13.05
N ARG A 100 -8.37 4.41 -12.80
CA ARG A 100 -7.99 3.02 -13.09
C ARG A 100 -8.40 2.01 -12.03
N PHE A 101 -8.38 2.38 -10.75
CA PHE A 101 -8.73 1.45 -9.67
C PHE A 101 -10.24 1.36 -9.43
N PHE A 102 -10.99 2.45 -9.60
CA PHE A 102 -12.44 2.42 -9.41
C PHE A 102 -13.23 2.07 -10.69
N SER A 103 -12.61 2.07 -11.87
CA SER A 103 -13.26 1.55 -13.10
C SER A 103 -13.13 0.04 -13.29
N ALA A 104 -12.25 -0.60 -12.52
CA ALA A 104 -12.01 -2.05 -12.56
C ALA A 104 -12.83 -2.83 -11.51
N LEU A 105 -13.69 -2.14 -10.75
CA LEU A 105 -14.65 -2.70 -9.80
C LEU A 105 -16.07 -2.37 -10.26
#